data_AF-A0A835M4Z6-F1
#
_entry.id   AF-A0A835M4Z6-F1
#
_cell.length_a   1.000
_cell.length_b   1.000
_cell.length_c   1.000
_cell.angle_alpha   90.00
_cell.angle_beta   90.00
_cell.angle_gamma   90.00
#
_symmetry.space_group_name_H-M   'P 1'
#
loop_
_entity.id
_entity.type
_entity.pdbx_description
1 polymer ?
#
loop_
_entity_poly.entity_id
_entity_poly.type
_entity_poly.pdbx_seq_one_letter_code
_entity_poly.pdbx_strand_id
1 'polypeptide(L)'
;EKGHWERRIIDLGGHNYSRHSAKMTGLDGNIVHVPNPSGRGPKYRYFGAAKKLPGARELFEKPPELQKRRMGFLTNLIQGPAEAVKEWQGQENINLEAKRVVKSGEVANAANILFEEDEDVVEEERKAKEEENQKEQEFVVHVPLPDEREIEKMVLAKKKQELLSKYTSDTLMVEQSEANAMLNIQR
;
A
#
# COMPACT_ATOMS: atom_id res chain seq x y z
N GLU A 1 -13.48 10.48 11.70
CA GLU A 1 -14.83 10.98 12.06
C GLU A 1 -15.41 10.33 13.33
N LYS A 2 -15.76 9.04 13.34
CA LYS A 2 -16.32 8.33 14.54
C LYS A 2 -15.52 8.54 15.84
N GLY A 3 -14.20 8.35 15.79
CA GLY A 3 -13.34 8.51 16.98
C GLY A 3 -13.21 9.95 17.49
N HIS A 4 -13.47 10.95 16.64
CA HIS A 4 -13.47 12.36 17.07
C HIS A 4 -14.70 12.65 17.92
N TRP A 5 -15.87 12.14 17.50
CA TRP A 5 -17.12 12.25 18.26
C TRP A 5 -17.08 11.45 19.56
N GLU A 6 -16.50 10.25 19.56
CA GLU A 6 -16.36 9.45 20.80
C GLU A 6 -15.52 10.17 21.87
N ARG A 7 -14.42 10.83 21.48
CA ARG A 7 -13.62 11.65 22.43
C ARG A 7 -14.42 12.82 22.99
N ARG A 8 -15.14 13.54 22.13
CA ARG A 8 -15.98 14.66 22.57
C ARG A 8 -17.12 14.22 23.50
N ILE A 9 -17.69 13.04 23.29
CA ILE A 9 -18.69 12.46 24.22
C ILE A 9 -18.06 12.18 25.59
N ILE A 10 -16.83 11.65 25.63
CA ILE A 10 -16.12 11.38 26.89
C ILE A 10 -15.76 12.68 27.61
N ASP A 11 -15.26 13.69 26.89
CA ASP A 11 -14.90 14.99 27.47
C ASP A 11 -16.11 15.72 28.06
N LEU A 12 -17.31 15.51 27.49
CA LEU A 12 -18.57 16.01 28.02
C LEU A 12 -19.16 15.14 29.15
N GLY A 13 -18.42 14.14 29.64
CA GLY A 13 -18.84 13.24 30.72
C GLY A 13 -19.85 12.17 30.29
N GLY A 14 -20.00 11.93 28.99
CA GLY A 14 -20.92 10.93 28.42
C GLY A 14 -20.37 9.49 28.45
N HIS A 15 -21.21 8.55 28.05
CA HIS A 15 -20.89 7.13 28.05
C HIS A 15 -19.81 6.78 27.02
N ASN A 16 -18.84 5.94 27.42
CA ASN A 16 -17.76 5.49 26.53
C ASN A 16 -18.21 4.28 25.68
N TYR A 17 -18.72 4.55 24.49
CA TYR A 17 -19.21 3.52 23.56
C TYR A 17 -18.09 2.63 22.98
N SER A 18 -16.86 3.14 22.90
CA SER A 18 -15.69 2.38 22.43
C SER A 18 -15.28 1.25 23.40
N ARG A 19 -15.54 1.45 24.70
CA ARG A 19 -15.32 0.40 25.72
C ARG A 19 -16.35 -0.72 25.64
N HIS A 20 -17.60 -0.40 25.30
CA HIS A 20 -18.74 -1.32 25.34
C HIS A 20 -19.07 -1.95 23.99
N SER A 21 -18.35 -1.59 22.93
CA SER A 21 -18.49 -2.24 21.62
C SER A 21 -18.17 -3.73 21.73
N ALA A 22 -18.93 -4.57 21.01
CA ALA A 22 -18.64 -6.00 20.94
C ALA A 22 -17.23 -6.23 20.35
N LYS A 23 -16.38 -6.87 21.14
CA LYS A 23 -15.03 -7.27 20.79
C LYS A 23 -15.02 -8.77 20.57
N MET A 24 -14.35 -9.24 19.52
CA MET A 24 -14.14 -10.67 19.30
C MET A 24 -12.66 -11.00 19.37
N THR A 25 -12.33 -12.08 20.08
CA THR A 25 -11.00 -12.68 20.06
C THR A 25 -10.88 -13.56 18.83
N GLY A 26 -9.88 -13.27 17.98
CA GLY A 26 -9.50 -14.15 16.88
C GLY A 26 -8.84 -15.44 17.38
N LEU A 27 -8.60 -16.38 16.47
CA LEU A 27 -7.85 -17.63 16.72
C LEU A 27 -6.42 -17.38 17.24
N ASP A 28 -5.91 -16.17 17.04
CA ASP A 28 -4.55 -15.75 17.37
C ASP A 28 -4.48 -15.00 18.71
N GLY A 29 -5.59 -14.93 19.46
CA GLY A 29 -5.70 -14.17 20.71
C GLY A 29 -5.84 -12.65 20.53
N ASN A 30 -5.75 -12.13 19.30
CA ASN A 30 -5.93 -10.71 19.01
C ASN A 30 -7.40 -10.29 19.08
N ILE A 31 -7.65 -9.16 19.76
CA ILE A 31 -8.99 -8.60 19.96
C ILE A 31 -9.29 -7.64 18.80
N VAL A 32 -10.25 -8.00 17.96
CA VAL A 32 -10.70 -7.18 16.83
C VAL A 32 -12.09 -6.62 17.12
N HIS A 33 -12.32 -5.36 16.74
CA HIS A 33 -13.61 -4.70 16.87
C HIS A 33 -14.58 -5.24 15.82
N VAL A 34 -15.75 -5.73 16.24
CA VAL A 34 -16.74 -6.31 15.33
C VAL A 34 -17.43 -5.19 14.54
N PRO A 35 -17.45 -5.23 13.20
CA PRO A 35 -18.11 -4.19 12.39
C PRO A 35 -19.65 -4.23 12.46
N ASN A 36 -20.25 -5.35 12.87
CA ASN A 36 -21.71 -5.47 12.98
C ASN A 36 -22.14 -6.37 14.17
N PRO A 37 -22.43 -5.78 15.35
CA PRO A 37 -22.75 -6.54 16.56
C PRO A 37 -24.21 -7.02 16.66
N SER A 38 -25.12 -6.55 15.79
CA SER A 38 -26.59 -6.69 15.97
C SER A 38 -27.25 -7.92 15.33
N GLY A 39 -26.59 -9.08 15.32
CA GLY A 39 -27.32 -10.36 15.37
C GLY A 39 -28.02 -10.89 14.10
N ARG A 40 -27.25 -11.34 13.10
CA ARG A 40 -27.73 -12.35 12.13
C ARG A 40 -26.68 -13.43 11.87
N GLY A 41 -26.56 -14.37 12.81
CA GLY A 41 -25.99 -15.71 12.64
C GLY A 41 -24.46 -15.82 12.43
N PRO A 42 -23.82 -16.91 12.90
CA PRO A 42 -22.41 -17.18 12.65
C PRO A 42 -22.26 -17.84 11.28
N LYS A 43 -22.17 -17.08 10.18
CA LYS A 43 -21.98 -17.74 8.86
C LYS A 43 -20.61 -17.60 8.20
N TYR A 44 -19.75 -16.66 8.58
CA TYR A 44 -18.38 -16.65 8.03
C TYR A 44 -17.36 -16.18 9.06
N ARG A 45 -16.53 -17.13 9.53
CA ARG A 45 -15.48 -16.97 10.55
C ARG A 45 -14.09 -17.09 9.91
N TYR A 46 -13.77 -16.21 8.95
CA TYR A 46 -12.49 -16.27 8.22
C TYR A 46 -11.77 -14.92 8.10
N PHE A 47 -12.17 -13.90 8.86
CA PHE A 47 -11.46 -12.61 8.83
C PHE A 47 -10.01 -12.80 9.31
N GLY A 48 -9.06 -12.50 8.43
CA GLY A 48 -7.63 -12.66 8.68
C GLY A 48 -7.05 -14.05 8.38
N ALA A 49 -7.88 -15.08 8.21
CA ALA A 49 -7.40 -16.44 7.87
C ALA A 49 -6.79 -16.51 6.47
N ALA A 50 -7.24 -15.67 5.55
CA ALA A 50 -6.68 -15.57 4.20
C ALA A 50 -5.18 -15.25 4.20
N LYS A 51 -4.70 -14.47 5.18
CA LYS A 51 -3.27 -14.12 5.32
C LYS A 51 -2.39 -15.31 5.72
N LYS A 52 -2.99 -16.42 6.18
CA LYS A 52 -2.28 -17.62 6.64
C LYS A 52 -2.38 -18.78 5.66
N LEU A 53 -3.05 -18.60 4.53
CA LEU A 53 -3.11 -19.63 3.50
C LEU A 53 -1.72 -19.83 2.88
N PRO A 54 -1.31 -21.07 2.58
CA PRO A 54 -0.12 -21.34 1.78
C PRO A 54 -0.18 -20.53 0.47
N GLY A 55 0.91 -19.84 0.10
CA GLY A 55 0.95 -18.91 -1.04
C GLY A 55 0.50 -17.47 -0.73
N ALA A 56 -0.63 -17.27 -0.04
CA ALA A 56 -1.05 -15.92 0.36
C ALA A 56 -0.18 -15.36 1.50
N ARG A 57 0.30 -16.22 2.40
CA ARG A 57 1.19 -15.85 3.50
C ARG A 57 2.50 -15.25 3.01
N GLU A 58 3.10 -15.83 1.98
CA GLU A 58 4.42 -15.45 1.45
C GLU A 58 4.41 -14.05 0.83
N LEU A 59 3.26 -13.61 0.30
CA LEU A 59 3.09 -12.27 -0.28
C LEU A 59 3.01 -11.15 0.77
N PHE A 60 2.66 -11.48 2.02
CA PHE A 60 2.51 -10.50 3.11
C PHE A 60 3.58 -10.61 4.19
N GLU A 61 4.38 -11.69 4.20
CA GLU A 61 5.47 -11.89 5.16
C GLU A 61 6.68 -11.06 4.69
N LYS A 62 6.75 -9.82 5.19
CA LYS A 62 7.82 -8.87 4.89
C LYS A 62 9.20 -9.54 5.14
N PRO A 63 10.17 -9.42 4.21
CA PRO A 63 11.49 -10.01 4.40
C PRO A 63 12.06 -9.54 5.75
N PRO A 64 12.75 -10.43 6.49
CA PRO A 64 13.17 -10.16 7.85
C PRO A 64 13.98 -8.87 7.89
N GLU A 65 13.45 -7.84 8.55
CA GLU A 65 14.15 -6.57 8.71
C GLU A 65 15.44 -6.85 9.47
N LEU A 66 16.57 -6.59 8.83
CA LEU A 66 17.88 -6.66 9.46
C LEU A 66 17.84 -5.75 10.69
N GLN A 67 17.85 -6.35 11.89
CA GLN A 67 17.88 -5.58 13.12
C GLN A 67 19.17 -4.75 13.11
N LYS A 68 19.02 -3.43 12.96
CA LYS A 68 20.12 -2.48 13.15
C LYS A 68 20.55 -2.61 14.60
N ARG A 69 21.69 -3.29 14.83
CA ARG A 69 22.25 -3.47 16.16
C ARG A 69 22.40 -2.09 16.79
N ARG A 70 21.78 -1.89 17.97
CA ARG A 70 21.92 -0.62 18.70
C ARG A 70 23.41 -0.40 18.95
N MET A 71 23.85 0.83 18.68
CA MET A 71 25.22 1.32 18.73
C MET A 71 25.80 1.36 20.17
N GLY A 72 25.49 0.39 21.02
CA GLY A 72 26.03 0.26 22.38
C GLY A 72 27.44 -0.32 22.41
N PHE A 73 27.96 -0.82 21.28
CA PHE A 73 29.35 -1.27 21.15
C PHE A 73 30.31 -0.16 20.71
N LEU A 74 29.80 1.02 20.33
CA LEU A 74 30.64 2.13 19.85
C LEU A 74 31.09 3.08 20.95
N THR A 75 30.51 3.03 22.15
CA THR A 75 30.97 3.89 23.25
C THR A 75 32.39 3.56 23.70
N ASN A 76 32.81 2.30 23.54
CA ASN A 76 34.19 1.87 23.82
C ASN A 76 35.14 2.13 22.63
N LEU A 77 34.61 2.47 21.44
CA LEU A 77 35.39 2.89 20.26
C LEU A 77 35.55 4.42 20.19
N ILE A 78 34.68 5.17 20.88
CA ILE A 78 34.75 6.63 20.99
C ILE A 78 35.75 7.06 22.07
N GLN A 79 36.25 6.13 22.89
CA GLN A 79 37.32 6.38 23.86
C GLN A 79 38.69 6.15 23.22
N GLY A 80 38.92 6.81 22.09
CA GLY A 80 40.17 6.79 21.34
C GLY A 80 40.21 7.86 20.26
N PRO A 81 40.02 9.15 20.61
CA PRO A 81 40.67 10.19 19.79
C PRO A 81 41.11 11.44 20.58
N ALA A 82 41.36 11.39 21.89
CA ALA A 82 41.87 12.58 22.59
C ALA A 82 43.30 12.97 22.13
N GLU A 83 44.12 11.97 21.80
CA GLU A 83 45.48 12.15 21.29
C GLU A 83 45.48 12.47 19.79
N ALA A 84 44.67 11.76 19.00
CA ALA A 84 44.52 12.00 17.57
C ALA A 84 44.00 13.42 17.26
N VAL A 85 43.10 13.97 18.09
CA VAL A 85 42.61 15.36 17.94
C VAL A 85 43.72 16.38 18.22
N LYS A 86 44.64 16.10 19.16
CA LYS A 86 45.79 16.99 19.42
C LYS A 86 46.80 16.97 18.28
N GLU A 87 47.06 15.81 17.70
CA GLU A 87 47.95 15.67 16.53
C GLU A 87 47.37 16.40 15.32
N TRP A 88 46.06 16.28 15.09
CA TRP A 88 45.36 16.98 14.01
C TRP A 88 45.43 18.52 14.18
N GLN A 89 45.21 19.03 15.39
CA GLN A 89 45.35 20.46 15.70
C GLN A 89 46.79 20.97 15.52
N GLY A 90 47.80 20.14 15.82
CA GLY A 90 49.20 20.46 15.55
C GLY A 90 49.51 20.57 14.05
N GLN A 91 49.01 19.62 13.25
CA GLN A 91 49.16 19.62 11.79
C GLN A 91 48.42 20.79 11.14
N GLU A 92 47.27 21.20 11.67
CA GLU A 92 46.50 22.32 11.16
C GLU A 92 47.24 23.66 11.34
N ASN A 93 47.93 23.85 12.45
CA ASN A 93 48.78 25.02 12.68
C ASN A 93 49.97 25.08 11.70
N ILE A 94 50.61 23.94 11.43
CA ILE A 94 51.69 23.83 10.42
C ILE A 94 51.15 24.17 9.02
N ASN A 95 49.99 23.64 8.67
CA ASN A 95 49.34 23.93 7.39
C ASN A 95 48.92 25.40 7.26
N LEU A 96 48.47 26.04 8.34
CA LEU A 96 48.15 27.46 8.36
C LEU A 96 49.40 28.33 8.20
N GLU A 97 50.50 27.95 8.84
CA GLU A 97 51.79 28.64 8.68
C GLU A 97 52.32 28.49 7.26
N ALA A 98 52.29 27.28 6.68
CA ALA A 98 52.64 27.03 5.28
C ALA A 98 51.73 27.81 4.30
N LYS A 99 50.41 27.86 4.55
CA LYS A 99 49.48 28.68 3.75
C LYS A 99 49.75 30.18 3.86
N ARG A 100 50.22 30.68 5.01
CA ARG A 100 50.62 32.08 5.17
C ARG A 100 51.88 32.39 4.37
N VAL A 101 52.86 31.50 4.38
CA VAL A 101 54.09 31.60 3.57
C VAL A 101 53.77 31.57 2.07
N VAL A 102 52.83 30.72 1.64
CA VAL A 102 52.36 30.67 0.25
C VAL A 102 51.52 31.89 -0.11
N LYS A 103 50.70 32.45 0.80
CA LYS A 103 49.95 33.69 0.52
C LYS A 103 50.85 34.93 0.39
N SER A 104 52.03 34.93 0.99
CA SER A 104 53.06 35.94 0.72
C SER A 104 53.84 35.69 -0.57
N GLY A 105 53.68 34.52 -1.19
CA GLY A 105 54.22 34.14 -2.48
C GLY A 105 53.16 34.21 -3.57
N GLU A 106 53.17 35.32 -4.29
CA GLU A 106 52.38 35.62 -5.48
C GLU A 106 52.16 34.41 -6.44
N VAL A 107 50.97 33.81 -6.45
CA VAL A 107 50.45 33.04 -7.62
C VAL A 107 48.91 33.12 -7.65
N ALA A 108 48.38 33.78 -8.68
CA ALA A 108 46.97 33.86 -9.01
C ALA A 108 46.53 32.74 -9.98
N ASN A 109 45.23 32.45 -9.98
CA ASN A 109 44.43 31.76 -11.01
C ASN A 109 44.43 30.21 -11.04
N ALA A 110 43.49 29.58 -10.33
CA ALA A 110 43.11 28.17 -10.55
C ALA A 110 41.68 27.80 -10.06
N ALA A 111 40.73 28.73 -10.05
CA ALA A 111 39.41 28.51 -9.41
C ALA A 111 38.21 28.33 -10.37
N ASN A 112 38.38 28.45 -11.69
CA ASN A 112 37.24 28.53 -12.62
C ASN A 112 36.96 27.26 -13.46
N ILE A 113 37.57 26.10 -13.18
CA ILE A 113 37.46 24.92 -14.07
C ILE A 113 36.59 23.77 -13.47
N LEU A 114 36.16 23.83 -12.22
CA LEU A 114 35.60 22.65 -11.53
C LEU A 114 34.06 22.63 -11.33
N PHE A 115 33.29 23.51 -11.98
CA PHE A 115 31.85 23.65 -11.67
C PHE A 115 30.89 23.36 -12.85
N GLU A 116 31.39 23.17 -14.08
CA GLU A 116 30.52 22.96 -15.25
C GLU A 116 30.23 21.48 -15.55
N GLU A 117 31.10 20.53 -15.20
CA GLU A 117 30.92 19.11 -15.60
C GLU A 117 29.94 18.32 -14.71
N ASP A 118 29.63 18.76 -13.49
CA ASP A 118 28.77 18.02 -12.55
C ASP A 118 27.26 18.25 -12.77
N GLU A 119 26.86 19.33 -13.47
CA GLU A 119 25.44 19.62 -13.76
C GLU A 119 24.88 18.78 -14.92
N ASP A 120 25.68 18.54 -15.97
CA ASP A 120 25.24 17.83 -17.17
C ASP A 120 24.97 16.32 -16.93
N VAL A 121 25.75 15.69 -16.04
CA VAL A 121 25.62 14.27 -15.68
C VAL A 121 24.32 13.99 -14.88
N VAL A 122 23.88 14.97 -14.07
CA VAL A 122 22.68 14.85 -13.24
C VAL A 122 21.40 15.03 -14.07
N GLU A 123 21.43 15.83 -15.14
CA GLU A 123 20.30 15.96 -16.06
C GLU A 123 20.10 14.73 -16.94
N GLU A 124 21.17 14.06 -17.39
CA GLU A 124 21.07 12.82 -18.17
C GLU A 124 20.45 11.67 -17.35
N GLU A 125 20.82 11.52 -16.07
CA GLU A 125 20.22 10.48 -15.21
C GLU A 125 18.71 10.67 -14.98
N ARG A 126 18.22 11.92 -14.94
CA ARG A 126 16.79 12.21 -14.77
C ARG A 126 15.99 11.83 -16.01
N LYS A 127 16.51 12.13 -17.21
CA LYS A 127 15.88 11.77 -18.49
C LYS A 127 15.85 10.25 -18.70
N ALA A 128 16.91 9.53 -18.33
CA ALA A 128 16.97 8.08 -18.41
C ALA A 128 15.91 7.39 -17.52
N LYS A 129 15.68 7.90 -16.30
CA LYS A 129 14.62 7.41 -15.40
C LYS A 129 13.21 7.70 -15.92
N GLU A 130 12.98 8.86 -16.54
CA GLU A 130 11.69 9.18 -17.14
C GLU A 130 11.37 8.28 -18.35
N GLU A 131 12.38 7.92 -19.16
CA GLU A 131 12.21 6.99 -20.29
C GLU A 131 11.98 5.52 -19.83
N GLU A 132 12.60 5.09 -18.74
CA GLU A 132 12.36 3.78 -18.13
C GLU A 132 10.90 3.66 -17.65
N ASN A 133 10.40 4.70 -16.99
CA ASN A 133 9.01 4.79 -16.50
C ASN A 133 7.97 4.84 -17.63
N GLN A 134 8.34 5.35 -18.81
CA GLN A 134 7.49 5.32 -20.02
C GLN A 134 7.45 3.92 -20.67
N LYS A 135 8.51 3.11 -20.54
CA LYS A 135 8.52 1.71 -20.99
C LYS A 135 7.73 0.80 -20.06
N GLU A 136 7.57 1.18 -18.79
CA GLU A 136 6.72 0.49 -17.80
C GLU A 136 5.24 0.87 -17.86
N GLN A 137 4.76 1.51 -18.94
CA GLN A 137 3.32 1.73 -19.12
C GLN A 137 2.57 0.39 -19.13
N GLU A 138 2.03 0.04 -17.97
CA GLU A 138 1.27 -1.17 -17.71
C GLU A 138 0.10 -1.26 -18.70
N PHE A 139 0.03 -2.35 -19.44
CA PHE A 139 -1.01 -2.60 -20.44
C PHE A 139 -2.38 -2.72 -19.78
N VAL A 140 -3.15 -1.62 -19.78
CA VAL A 140 -4.52 -1.61 -19.25
C VAL A 140 -5.50 -2.10 -20.33
N VAL A 141 -5.92 -3.37 -20.24
CA VAL A 141 -7.02 -3.89 -21.04
C VAL A 141 -8.34 -3.43 -20.44
N HIS A 142 -9.06 -2.56 -21.15
CA HIS A 142 -10.41 -2.21 -20.76
C HIS A 142 -11.36 -3.34 -21.16
N VAL A 143 -11.87 -4.08 -20.17
CA VAL A 143 -12.92 -5.08 -20.37
C VAL A 143 -14.26 -4.36 -20.45
N PRO A 144 -15.10 -4.62 -21.47
CA PRO A 144 -16.45 -4.09 -21.50
C PRO A 144 -17.26 -4.73 -20.36
N LEU A 145 -17.56 -3.94 -19.34
CA LEU A 145 -18.43 -4.36 -18.24
C LEU A 145 -19.87 -3.94 -18.55
N PRO A 146 -20.86 -4.84 -18.36
CA PRO A 146 -22.27 -4.49 -18.51
C PRO A 146 -22.68 -3.38 -17.54
N ASP A 147 -23.51 -2.47 -18.04
CA ASP A 147 -24.09 -1.40 -17.22
C ASP A 147 -25.09 -1.98 -16.20
N GLU A 148 -25.33 -1.25 -15.11
CA GLU A 148 -26.24 -1.68 -14.02
C GLU A 148 -27.64 -2.09 -14.53
N ARG A 149 -28.19 -1.34 -15.49
CA ARG A 149 -29.49 -1.65 -16.12
C ARG A 149 -29.46 -2.95 -16.93
N GLU A 150 -28.33 -3.26 -17.55
CA GLU A 150 -28.14 -4.49 -18.30
C GLU A 150 -28.05 -5.69 -17.36
N ILE A 151 -27.30 -5.53 -16.26
CA ILE A 151 -27.21 -6.52 -15.18
C ILE A 151 -28.61 -6.81 -14.62
N GLU A 152 -29.41 -5.78 -14.32
CA GLU A 152 -30.78 -5.96 -13.82
C GLU A 152 -31.66 -6.77 -14.78
N LYS A 153 -31.62 -6.45 -16.08
CA LYS A 153 -32.37 -7.18 -17.11
C LYS A 153 -31.92 -8.64 -17.19
N MET A 154 -30.62 -8.90 -17.16
CA MET A 154 -30.08 -10.27 -17.17
C MET A 154 -30.51 -11.05 -15.93
N VAL A 155 -30.44 -10.43 -14.74
CA VAL A 155 -30.87 -11.07 -13.49
C VAL A 155 -32.37 -11.37 -13.53
N LEU A 156 -33.20 -10.45 -14.05
CA LEU A 156 -34.63 -10.67 -14.23
C LEU A 156 -34.92 -11.82 -15.18
N ALA A 157 -34.25 -11.85 -16.35
CA ALA A 157 -34.41 -12.91 -17.34
C ALA A 157 -34.03 -14.27 -16.75
N LYS A 158 -32.90 -14.35 -16.04
CA LYS A 158 -32.43 -15.56 -15.37
C LYS A 158 -33.42 -16.05 -14.32
N LYS A 159 -33.90 -15.16 -13.43
CA LYS A 159 -34.92 -15.52 -12.43
C LYS A 159 -36.23 -15.97 -13.06
N LYS A 160 -36.65 -15.33 -14.16
CA LYS A 160 -37.84 -15.74 -14.92
C LYS A 160 -37.68 -17.15 -15.47
N GLN A 161 -36.53 -17.46 -16.05
CA GLN A 161 -36.23 -18.80 -16.56
C GLN A 161 -36.16 -19.84 -15.44
N GLU A 162 -35.54 -19.52 -14.29
CA GLU A 162 -35.50 -20.42 -13.13
C GLU A 162 -36.88 -20.71 -12.54
N LEU A 163 -37.79 -19.73 -12.53
CA LEU A 163 -39.17 -19.96 -12.14
C LEU A 163 -39.90 -20.81 -13.17
N LEU A 164 -39.68 -20.54 -14.45
CA LEU A 164 -40.24 -21.36 -15.54
C LEU A 164 -39.79 -22.81 -15.38
N SER A 165 -38.49 -23.08 -15.22
CA SER A 165 -37.97 -24.44 -15.06
C SER A 165 -38.47 -25.14 -13.80
N LYS A 166 -38.82 -24.40 -12.74
CA LYS A 166 -39.35 -24.97 -11.49
C LYS A 166 -40.82 -25.35 -11.56
N TYR A 167 -41.61 -24.54 -12.27
CA TYR A 167 -43.07 -24.60 -12.19
C TYR A 167 -43.74 -25.02 -13.50
N THR A 168 -42.99 -25.08 -14.60
CA THR A 168 -43.49 -25.58 -15.88
C THR A 168 -42.83 -26.92 -16.19
N SER A 169 -43.64 -27.91 -16.56
CA SER A 169 -43.11 -29.16 -17.12
C SER A 169 -42.55 -28.89 -18.51
N ASP A 170 -41.52 -29.65 -18.89
CA ASP A 170 -40.90 -29.52 -20.22
C ASP A 170 -41.93 -29.71 -21.35
N THR A 171 -42.95 -30.54 -21.13
CA THR A 171 -44.05 -30.78 -22.06
C THR A 171 -44.90 -29.52 -22.31
N LEU A 172 -45.28 -28.80 -21.25
CA LEU A 172 -46.12 -27.61 -21.33
C LEU A 172 -45.37 -26.46 -22.02
N MET A 173 -44.06 -26.37 -21.81
CA MET A 173 -43.18 -25.40 -22.48
C MET A 173 -43.11 -25.63 -23.99
N VAL A 174 -43.01 -26.88 -24.42
CA VAL A 174 -42.99 -27.26 -25.84
C VAL A 174 -44.34 -26.93 -26.48
N GLU A 175 -45.45 -27.37 -25.89
CA GLU A 175 -46.81 -27.07 -26.38
C GLU A 175 -47.06 -25.56 -26.48
N GLN A 176 -46.62 -24.78 -25.49
CA GLN A 176 -46.73 -23.33 -25.51
C GLN A 176 -45.90 -22.71 -26.65
N SER A 177 -44.68 -23.22 -26.90
CA SER A 177 -43.81 -22.72 -27.96
C SER A 177 -44.39 -23.01 -29.36
N GLU A 178 -44.96 -24.20 -29.55
CA GLU A 178 -45.64 -24.61 -30.79
C GLU A 178 -46.89 -23.75 -31.02
N ALA A 179 -47.72 -23.55 -29.98
CA ALA A 179 -48.89 -22.69 -30.07
C ALA A 179 -48.53 -21.23 -30.42
N ASN A 180 -47.46 -20.67 -29.82
CA ASN A 180 -46.99 -19.33 -30.15
C ASN A 180 -46.48 -19.22 -31.59
N ALA A 181 -45.79 -20.25 -32.10
CA ALA A 181 -45.35 -20.30 -33.49
C ALA A 181 -46.53 -20.35 -34.46
N MET A 182 -47.57 -21.13 -34.14
CA MET A 182 -48.81 -21.22 -34.93
C MET A 182 -49.58 -19.90 -34.97
N LEU A 183 -49.52 -19.13 -33.88
CA LEU A 183 -50.17 -17.82 -33.78
C LEU A 183 -49.31 -16.67 -34.34
N ASN A 184 -48.11 -16.97 -34.82
CA ASN A 184 -47.14 -16.00 -35.35
C ASN A 184 -46.85 -14.84 -34.39
N ILE A 185 -46.93 -15.11 -33.07
CA ILE A 185 -46.65 -14.13 -32.03
C ILE A 185 -45.15 -14.14 -31.80
N GLN A 186 -44.44 -13.26 -32.49
CA GLN A 186 -43.02 -13.01 -32.21
C GLN A 186 -42.92 -12.05 -31.03
N ARG A 187 -42.29 -12.50 -29.95
CA ARG A 187 -42.10 -11.74 -28.71
C ARG A 187 -40.63 -11.46 -28.47
#